data_AF-A0A7Y2HI62-F1
#
_entry.id   AF-A0A7Y2HI62-F1
#
_cell.length_a   1.000
_cell.length_b   1.000
_cell.length_c   1.000
_cell.angle_alpha   90.00
_cell.angle_beta   90.00
_cell.angle_gamma   90.00
#
_symmetry.space_group_name_H-M   'P 1'
#
loop_
_entity.id
_entity.type
_entity.pdbx_description
1 polymer ?
#
loop_
_entity_poly.entity_id
_entity_poly.type
_entity_poly.pdbx_seq_one_letter_code
_entity_poly.pdbx_strand_id
1 'polypeptide(L)'
;MIQSKRSFGTAPVFFTSIATILGAIMFLRFGFAVGQVGFAGTLAIILIGHAVTIPTAMAIAEIATNQKVEGGGEYYIISRSFGLVIGSTIGIALFLSQAISVAFYVMAFSEAFTSLVDWMINVISVPSWLEWVLLKKQTIG
;
A
#
# COMPACT_ATOMS: atom_id res chain seq x y z
N MET A 1 -18.98 -37.36 -6.43
CA MET A 1 -17.69 -36.66 -6.34
C MET A 1 -17.79 -35.62 -5.23
N ILE A 2 -17.11 -35.82 -4.11
CA ILE A 2 -17.00 -34.81 -3.05
C ILE A 2 -15.90 -33.84 -3.51
N GLN A 3 -16.30 -32.67 -4.00
CA GLN A 3 -15.36 -31.58 -4.29
C GLN A 3 -14.76 -31.13 -2.95
N SER A 4 -13.50 -31.50 -2.70
CA SER A 4 -12.72 -30.96 -1.58
C SER A 4 -12.55 -29.46 -1.81
N LYS A 5 -13.34 -28.66 -1.09
CA LYS A 5 -13.26 -27.21 -1.12
C LYS A 5 -11.94 -26.82 -0.45
N ARG A 6 -10.87 -26.66 -1.24
CA ARG A 6 -9.57 -26.17 -0.74
C ARG A 6 -9.79 -24.77 -0.18
N SER A 7 -9.85 -24.66 1.15
CA SER A 7 -9.89 -23.40 1.86
C SER A 7 -8.47 -22.92 2.10
N PHE A 8 -8.21 -21.63 1.85
CA PHE A 8 -7.00 -21.00 2.34
C PHE A 8 -7.04 -20.93 3.88
N GLY A 9 -5.90 -21.15 4.53
CA GLY A 9 -5.75 -20.95 5.98
C GLY A 9 -5.54 -19.47 6.32
N THR A 10 -5.06 -19.19 7.53
CA THR A 10 -4.74 -17.82 7.98
C THR A 10 -3.43 -17.28 7.38
N ALA A 11 -2.49 -18.18 7.04
CA ALA A 11 -1.18 -17.79 6.54
C ALA A 11 -1.21 -16.92 5.26
N PRO A 12 -2.00 -17.24 4.22
CA PRO A 12 -2.14 -16.38 3.04
C PRO A 12 -2.59 -14.96 3.39
N VAL A 13 -3.56 -14.81 4.31
CA VAL A 13 -4.04 -13.49 4.74
C VAL A 13 -2.91 -12.71 5.42
N PHE A 14 -2.19 -13.34 6.35
CA PHE A 14 -1.08 -12.71 7.05
C PHE A 14 0.05 -12.25 6.11
N PHE A 15 0.49 -13.12 5.20
CA PHE A 15 1.54 -12.77 4.25
C PHE A 15 1.12 -11.68 3.27
N THR A 16 -0.12 -11.73 2.77
CA THR A 16 -0.65 -10.67 1.91
C THR A 16 -0.75 -9.35 2.66
N SER A 17 -1.21 -9.34 3.91
CA SER A 17 -1.29 -8.11 4.73
C SER A 17 0.08 -7.50 5.01
N ILE A 18 1.10 -8.30 5.31
CA ILE A 18 2.46 -7.77 5.48
C ILE A 18 2.98 -7.18 4.17
N ALA A 19 2.78 -7.87 3.05
CA ALA A 19 3.23 -7.40 1.75
C ALA A 19 2.57 -6.07 1.32
N THR A 20 1.33 -5.82 1.74
CA THR A 20 0.64 -4.55 1.42
C THR A 20 1.01 -3.40 2.35
N ILE A 21 1.43 -3.68 3.59
CA ILE A 21 1.89 -2.66 4.55
C ILE A 21 3.33 -2.25 4.28
N LEU A 22 4.21 -3.21 3.96
CA LEU A 22 5.63 -2.94 3.68
C LEU A 22 5.81 -2.34 2.27
N GLY A 23 5.59 -1.03 2.17
CA GLY A 23 5.63 -0.30 0.91
C GLY A 23 6.81 0.64 0.72
N ALA A 24 6.74 1.42 -0.36
CA ALA A 24 7.75 2.40 -0.77
C ALA A 24 8.22 3.37 0.32
N ILE A 25 7.32 3.81 1.22
CA ILE A 25 7.65 4.77 2.29
C ILE A 25 8.74 4.20 3.21
N MET A 26 8.68 2.90 3.53
CA MET A 26 9.66 2.26 4.39
C MET A 26 11.07 2.31 3.78
N PHE A 27 11.19 2.16 2.46
CA PHE A 27 12.49 2.10 1.78
C PHE A 27 13.01 3.47 1.34
N LEU A 28 12.14 4.34 0.82
CA LEU A 28 12.55 5.62 0.22
C LEU A 28 12.45 6.80 1.19
N ARG A 29 11.54 6.75 2.16
CA ARG A 29 11.21 7.92 3.01
C ARG A 29 11.60 7.75 4.48
N PHE A 30 11.73 6.52 4.97
CA PHE A 30 12.11 6.28 6.37
C PHE A 30 13.46 6.92 6.73
N GLY A 31 14.51 6.67 5.94
CA GLY A 31 15.84 7.25 6.19
C GLY A 31 15.84 8.77 6.12
N PHE A 32 15.09 9.35 5.16
CA PHE A 32 14.91 10.79 5.06
C PHE A 32 14.19 11.37 6.29
N ALA A 33 13.14 10.72 6.79
CA ALA A 33 12.43 11.14 7.99
C ALA A 33 13.36 11.14 9.21
N VAL A 34 14.15 10.08 9.42
CA VAL A 34 15.13 10.02 10.51
C VAL A 34 16.17 11.14 10.39
N GLY A 35 16.59 11.48 9.17
CA GLY A 35 17.52 12.59 8.94
C GLY A 35 16.95 13.98 9.23
N GLN A 36 15.64 14.19 9.01
CA GLN A 36 14.99 15.50 9.17
C GLN A 36 14.44 15.74 10.57
N VAL A 37 13.70 14.77 11.13
CA VAL A 37 13.03 14.91 12.44
C VAL A 37 13.76 14.16 13.56
N GLY A 38 14.88 13.50 13.25
CA GLY A 38 15.64 12.70 14.20
C GLY A 38 14.99 11.34 14.51
N PHE A 39 15.72 10.52 15.26
CA PHE A 39 15.27 9.18 15.66
C PHE A 39 14.02 9.22 16.54
N ALA A 40 14.03 10.05 17.59
CA ALA A 40 12.91 10.18 18.52
C ALA A 40 11.65 10.75 17.83
N GLY A 41 11.82 11.74 16.95
CA GLY A 41 10.71 12.30 16.16
C GLY A 41 10.11 11.27 15.21
N THR A 42 10.94 10.47 14.54
CA THR A 42 10.47 9.39 13.66
C THR A 42 9.71 8.33 14.44
N LEU A 43 10.19 7.93 15.62
CA LEU A 43 9.46 7.00 16.50
C LEU A 43 8.10 7.56 16.93
N ALA A 44 8.01 8.86 17.25
CA ALA A 44 6.75 9.49 17.60
C ALA A 44 5.73 9.43 16.43
N ILE A 45 6.18 9.69 15.20
CA ILE A 45 5.33 9.58 14.00
C ILE A 45 4.80 8.14 13.84
N ILE A 46 5.66 7.14 14.02
CA ILE A 46 5.28 5.72 13.93
C ILE A 46 4.23 5.37 14.98
N LEU A 47 4.42 5.83 16.23
CA LEU A 47 3.48 5.58 17.32
C LEU A 47 2.11 6.21 17.05
N ILE A 48 2.07 7.44 16.54
CA ILE A 48 0.82 8.11 16.15
C ILE A 48 0.14 7.32 15.02
N GLY A 49 0.90 6.83 14.03
CA GLY A 49 0.37 5.97 12.98
C GLY A 49 -0.28 4.70 13.54
N HIS A 50 0.39 4.01 14.47
CA HIS A 50 -0.15 2.81 15.11
C HIS A 50 -1.36 3.09 16.01
N ALA A 51 -1.43 4.28 16.61
CA ALA A 51 -2.60 4.71 17.38
C ALA A 51 -3.87 4.80 16.53
N VAL A 52 -3.74 4.99 15.21
CA VAL A 52 -4.88 4.96 14.27
C VAL A 52 -5.09 3.55 13.72
N THR A 53 -4.04 2.87 13.26
CA THR A 53 -4.19 1.58 12.54
C THR A 53 -4.64 0.42 13.44
N ILE A 54 -4.19 0.36 14.70
CA ILE A 54 -4.55 -0.72 15.61
C ILE A 54 -6.06 -0.71 15.92
N PRO A 55 -6.68 0.41 16.35
CA PRO A 55 -8.13 0.46 16.52
C PRO A 55 -8.92 0.16 15.25
N THR A 56 -8.47 0.64 14.08
CA THR A 56 -9.13 0.35 12.80
C THR A 56 -9.09 -1.15 12.49
N ALA A 57 -7.97 -1.83 12.71
CA ALA A 57 -7.85 -3.27 12.51
C ALA A 57 -8.77 -4.06 13.47
N MET A 58 -8.88 -3.62 14.73
CA MET A 58 -9.80 -4.21 15.70
C MET A 58 -11.26 -4.04 15.28
N ALA A 59 -11.65 -2.87 14.78
CA ALA A 59 -13.00 -2.63 14.28
C ALA A 59 -13.31 -3.51 13.06
N ILE A 60 -12.38 -3.64 12.10
CA ILE A 60 -12.55 -4.54 10.95
C ILE A 60 -12.69 -6.00 11.40
N ALA A 61 -11.91 -6.43 12.41
CA ALA A 61 -12.02 -7.77 12.96
C ALA A 61 -13.40 -8.03 13.59
N GLU A 62 -13.94 -7.08 14.35
CA GLU A 62 -15.30 -7.14 14.91
C GLU A 62 -16.35 -7.31 13.80
N ILE A 63 -16.30 -6.44 12.79
CA ILE A 63 -17.21 -6.49 11.64
C ILE A 63 -17.11 -7.85 10.91
N ALA A 64 -15.89 -8.34 10.70
CA ALA A 64 -15.66 -9.63 10.04
C ALA A 64 -16.20 -10.83 10.83
N THR A 65 -16.33 -10.71 12.16
CA THR A 65 -16.92 -11.76 13.02
C THR A 65 -18.45 -11.71 13.14
N ASN A 66 -19.08 -10.58 12.78
CA ASN A 66 -20.52 -10.35 12.99
C ASN A 66 -21.43 -10.99 11.91
N GLN A 67 -20.90 -11.37 10.75
CA GLN A 67 -21.70 -11.90 9.64
C GLN A 67 -21.08 -13.17 9.07
N LYS A 68 -21.91 -14.13 8.60
CA LYS A 68 -21.43 -15.26 7.80
C LYS A 68 -20.89 -14.72 6.47
N VAL A 69 -19.57 -14.70 6.34
CA VAL A 69 -18.87 -14.27 5.12
C VAL A 69 -19.08 -15.32 4.02
N GLU A 70 -20.05 -15.10 3.13
CA GLU A 70 -20.37 -16.02 2.03
C GLU A 70 -19.41 -15.90 0.82
N GLY A 71 -18.14 -15.55 1.05
CA GLY A 71 -17.10 -15.52 0.01
C GLY A 71 -16.93 -14.17 -0.73
N GLY A 72 -17.33 -13.06 -0.10
CA GLY A 72 -17.04 -11.71 -0.58
C GLY A 72 -15.76 -11.10 -0.01
N GLY A 73 -15.35 -9.94 -0.54
CA GLY A 73 -14.22 -9.14 -0.03
C GLY A 73 -14.63 -8.08 0.99
N GLU A 74 -13.74 -7.12 1.24
CA GLU A 74 -13.90 -6.08 2.28
C GLU A 74 -15.21 -5.27 2.13
N TYR A 75 -15.53 -4.79 0.92
CA TYR A 75 -16.79 -4.07 0.67
C TYR A 75 -18.05 -4.92 0.94
N TYR A 76 -17.99 -6.22 0.64
CA TYR A 76 -19.12 -7.12 0.87
C TYR A 76 -19.42 -7.25 2.37
N ILE A 77 -18.37 -7.35 3.19
CA ILE A 77 -18.46 -7.42 4.65
C ILE A 77 -19.05 -6.12 5.22
N ILE A 78 -18.57 -4.96 4.75
CA ILE A 78 -19.00 -3.64 5.24
C ILE A 78 -20.46 -3.35 4.86
N SER A 79 -20.83 -3.54 3.59
CA SER A 79 -22.19 -3.24 3.10
C SER A 79 -23.27 -4.11 3.73
N ARG A 80 -22.94 -5.35 4.12
CA ARG A 80 -23.85 -6.23 4.87
C ARG A 80 -23.96 -5.86 6.35
N SER A 81 -22.87 -5.39 6.96
CA SER A 81 -22.85 -5.06 8.39
C SER A 81 -23.49 -3.70 8.71
N PHE A 82 -23.30 -2.69 7.85
CA PHE A 82 -23.81 -1.33 8.07
C PHE A 82 -24.95 -0.91 7.14
N GLY A 83 -25.34 -1.77 6.20
CA GLY A 83 -26.34 -1.45 5.18
C GLY A 83 -25.78 -0.63 4.02
N LEU A 84 -26.62 -0.41 3.00
CA LEU A 84 -26.21 0.11 1.70
C LEU A 84 -25.63 1.53 1.76
N VAL A 85 -26.28 2.45 2.48
CA VAL A 85 -25.88 3.88 2.50
C VAL A 85 -24.49 4.06 3.10
N ILE A 86 -24.27 3.53 4.31
CA ILE A 86 -22.97 3.61 5.00
C ILE A 86 -21.92 2.80 4.22
N GLY A 87 -22.28 1.61 3.76
CA GLY A 87 -21.40 0.75 2.98
C GLY A 87 -20.90 1.40 1.70
N SER A 88 -21.78 2.06 0.94
CA SER A 88 -21.42 2.76 -0.30
C SER A 88 -20.49 3.95 -0.05
N THR A 89 -20.72 4.76 0.99
CA THR A 89 -19.83 5.88 1.32
C THR A 89 -18.43 5.40 1.69
N ILE A 90 -18.32 4.39 2.56
CA ILE A 90 -17.02 3.80 2.93
C ILE A 90 -16.37 3.13 1.71
N GLY A 91 -17.14 2.43 0.89
CA GLY A 91 -16.65 1.77 -0.33
C GLY A 91 -16.04 2.75 -1.33
N ILE A 92 -16.66 3.91 -1.56
CA ILE A 92 -16.11 4.96 -2.44
C ILE A 92 -14.81 5.52 -1.85
N ALA A 93 -14.75 5.75 -0.54
CA ALA A 93 -13.54 6.23 0.12
C ALA A 93 -12.38 5.22 0.00
N LEU A 94 -12.64 3.93 0.22
CA LEU A 94 -11.65 2.86 0.07
C LEU A 94 -11.18 2.73 -1.39
N PHE A 95 -12.10 2.81 -2.36
CA PHE A 95 -11.75 2.79 -3.78
C PHE A 95 -10.82 3.94 -4.14
N LEU A 96 -11.15 5.17 -3.74
CA LEU A 96 -10.33 6.35 -4.03
C LEU A 96 -8.96 6.24 -3.35
N SER A 97 -8.92 5.80 -2.09
CA SER A 97 -7.67 5.53 -1.38
C SER A 97 -6.79 4.55 -2.16
N GLN A 98 -7.35 3.46 -2.70
CA GLN A 98 -6.57 2.49 -3.46
C GLN A 98 -6.13 3.00 -4.83
N ALA A 99 -6.96 3.80 -5.51
CA ALA A 99 -6.54 4.45 -6.75
C ALA A 99 -5.32 5.37 -6.53
N ILE A 100 -5.34 6.16 -5.45
CA ILE A 100 -4.22 7.03 -5.07
C ILE A 100 -2.99 6.18 -4.68
N SER A 101 -3.18 5.11 -3.89
CA SER A 101 -2.09 4.19 -3.51
C SER A 101 -1.39 3.60 -4.73
N VAL A 102 -2.13 3.16 -5.76
CA VAL A 102 -1.53 2.63 -7.00
C VAL A 102 -0.68 3.68 -7.69
N ALA A 103 -1.19 4.91 -7.86
CA ALA A 103 -0.42 6.00 -8.46
C ALA A 103 0.85 6.30 -7.64
N PHE A 104 0.73 6.36 -6.32
CA PHE A 104 1.86 6.57 -5.41
C PHE A 104 2.91 5.47 -5.53
N TYR A 105 2.51 4.20 -5.55
CA TYR A 105 3.45 3.09 -5.68
C TYR A 105 4.15 3.06 -7.04
N VAL A 106 3.46 3.42 -8.13
CA VAL A 106 4.10 3.55 -9.46
C VAL A 106 5.13 4.69 -9.48
N MET A 107 4.80 5.84 -8.88
CA MET A 107 5.76 6.95 -8.77
C MET A 107 6.99 6.56 -7.95
N ALA A 108 6.79 5.94 -6.80
CA ALA A 108 7.88 5.48 -5.95
C ALA A 108 8.73 4.38 -6.61
N PHE A 109 8.10 3.48 -7.36
CA PHE A 109 8.81 2.50 -8.17
C PHE A 109 9.69 3.20 -9.20
N SER A 110 9.17 4.20 -9.92
CA SER A 110 9.98 4.98 -10.86
C SER A 110 11.15 5.70 -10.16
N GLU A 111 10.92 6.30 -8.98
CA GLU A 111 11.96 6.96 -8.17
C GLU A 111 13.08 5.99 -7.78
N ALA A 112 12.74 4.77 -7.35
CA ALA A 112 13.72 3.76 -6.94
C ALA A 112 14.66 3.34 -8.09
N PHE A 113 14.22 3.42 -9.35
CA PHE A 113 15.04 3.06 -10.51
C PHE A 113 15.91 4.21 -11.03
N THR A 114 15.72 5.45 -10.56
CA THR A 114 16.50 6.61 -11.06
C THR A 114 18.00 6.45 -10.87
N SER A 115 18.44 6.00 -9.69
CA SER A 115 19.87 5.78 -9.43
C SER A 115 20.48 4.67 -10.32
N LEU A 116 19.69 3.66 -10.67
CA LEU A 116 20.14 2.61 -11.59
C LEU A 116 20.26 3.15 -13.02
N VAL A 117 19.28 3.94 -13.45
CA VAL A 117 19.27 4.58 -14.77
C VAL A 117 20.46 5.53 -14.92
N ASP A 118 20.73 6.36 -13.91
CA ASP A 118 21.88 7.26 -13.90
C ASP A 118 23.19 6.48 -14.01
N TRP A 119 23.35 5.37 -13.28
CA TRP A 119 24.51 4.51 -13.40
C TRP A 119 24.64 3.90 -14.81
N MET A 120 23.54 3.42 -15.41
CA MET A 120 23.54 2.85 -16.75
C MET A 120 23.97 3.85 -17.81
N ILE A 121 23.49 5.09 -17.75
CA ILE A 121 23.86 6.16 -18.70
C ILE A 121 25.36 6.48 -18.61
N ASN A 122 25.91 6.46 -17.40
CA ASN A 122 27.32 6.77 -17.18
C ASN A 122 28.28 5.64 -17.61
N VAL A 123 27.82 4.38 -17.62
CA VAL A 123 28.66 3.20 -17.94
C VAL A 123 28.47 2.71 -19.37
N ILE A 124 27.24 2.79 -19.90
CA ILE A 124 26.90 2.35 -21.25
C ILE A 124 26.68 3.60 -22.08
N SER A 125 27.45 3.75 -23.16
CA SER A 125 27.24 4.80 -24.17
C SER A 125 25.88 4.60 -24.86
N VAL A 126 24.82 5.10 -24.23
CA VAL A 126 23.46 5.02 -24.76
C VAL A 126 23.27 6.03 -25.89
N PRO A 127 22.51 5.69 -26.95
CA PRO A 127 22.21 6.63 -28.02
C PRO A 127 21.38 7.81 -27.48
N SER A 128 21.59 9.01 -28.05
CA SER A 128 21.13 10.29 -27.51
C SER A 128 19.60 10.41 -27.35
N TRP A 129 18.83 9.67 -28.16
CA TRP A 129 17.38 9.63 -28.04
C TRP A 129 16.93 8.86 -26.78
N LEU A 130 17.68 7.83 -26.38
CA LEU A 130 17.38 7.01 -25.20
C LEU A 130 17.76 7.77 -23.92
N GLU A 131 18.87 8.50 -23.95
CA GLU A 131 19.26 9.42 -22.88
C GLU A 131 18.20 10.51 -22.65
N TRP A 132 17.67 11.11 -23.72
CA TRP A 132 16.59 12.10 -23.62
C TRP A 132 15.31 11.53 -23.00
N VAL A 133 14.93 10.29 -23.35
CA VAL A 133 13.75 9.62 -22.77
C VAL A 133 13.97 9.28 -21.30
N LEU A 134 15.16 8.80 -20.93
CA LEU A 134 15.48 8.35 -19.58
C LEU A 134 15.72 9.53 -18.59
N LEU A 135 16.23 10.67 -19.06
CA LEU A 135 16.48 11.86 -18.24
C LEU A 135 15.24 12.74 -18.02
N LYS A 136 14.11 12.44 -18.69
CA LYS A 136 12.84 13.13 -18.44
C LYS A 136 12.34 12.80 -17.03
N LYS A 137 12.79 13.59 -16.04
CA LYS A 137 12.24 13.57 -14.69
C LYS A 137 10.76 13.94 -14.76
N GLN A 138 9.88 12.96 -14.56
CA GLN A 138 8.44 13.18 -14.41
C GLN A 138 8.04 13.56 -12.97
N THR A 139 9.02 13.80 -12.09
CA THR A 139 8.79 14.27 -10.72
C THR A 139 8.41 15.76 -10.75
N ILE A 140 7.18 16.07 -10.33
CA ILE A 140 6.84 17.40 -9.82
C ILE A 140 7.53 17.50 -8.46
N GLY A 141 8.72 18.07 -8.43
CA GLY A 141 9.38 18.58 -7.23
C GLY A 141 9.21 20.09 -7.20
#